data_AF-A0A451D2H3-F1
#
_entry.id   AF-A0A451D2H3-F1
#
_cell.length_a   1.000
_cell.length_b   1.000
_cell.length_c   1.000
_cell.angle_alpha   90.00
_cell.angle_beta   90.00
_cell.angle_gamma   90.00
#
_symmetry.space_group_name_H-M   'P 1'
#
loop_
_entity.id
_entity.type
_entity.pdbx_description
1 polymer ?
#
loop_
_entity_poly.entity_id
_entity_poly.type
_entity_poly.pdbx_seq_one_letter_code
_entity_poly.pdbx_strand_id
1 'polypeptide(L)'
;MILINIYSHKLCYLSLALIIGAIGTLSFSPYNFWPAALLSFSGFQFLMLQRTTRNVSVIGFMWGLGFFGTGMHWLYFSLKMFSGLSSIVNILIIFVLTAYLALYPLLFSTLLNILSTQNLFLRLIILSPVLWQITEFLRSIVMTGLPWLQFGYTQINGPLKGIAPLMGEEAITFFLVILSGLLVYAVRYRQILSIVSVIIIIVLCWSLSFITWFVAVPERTVDVTLVQGNMPPLLKWDLNDLTNTLNTYIRLSAPYVGKTSIIIWPESAIPDLEANQQLFLKYQDKQFRNSGTALITGIIDSRIKNNFYHTYNAIIVIGNVKPYHYLSKNRYQKSHLVPFGEYIPCISCLRYLISFFHFPESTFSCGKYLQPQLDVLGYYLTPALCYEVAFKQRMRDNFRQETDFLLTMSNDAWFGDSIGPWQHLQMAQMRALELGRPLLNSTNNGITTIINANGEITNIIPQFQSNALRAKVTPTTGLTPYARFGNCSIWAVTLLFSMIWLICVLRLFYKAYLKKEVFHNRIE
;
A
#
# COMPACT_ATOMS: atom_id res chain seq x y z
N MET A 1 -33.39 -16.20 -17.19
CA MET A 1 -33.19 -17.50 -17.87
C MET A 1 -31.76 -17.65 -18.39
N ILE A 2 -31.19 -16.66 -19.09
CA ILE A 2 -29.78 -16.67 -19.58
C ILE A 2 -28.73 -16.78 -18.45
N LEU A 3 -28.89 -15.99 -17.37
CA LEU A 3 -28.01 -16.04 -16.19
C LEU A 3 -27.98 -17.41 -15.48
N ILE A 4 -29.07 -18.18 -15.55
CA ILE A 4 -29.20 -19.49 -14.90
C ILE A 4 -28.46 -20.56 -15.73
N ASN A 5 -28.46 -20.44 -17.06
CA ASN A 5 -27.80 -21.37 -17.97
C ASN A 5 -26.26 -21.16 -18.03
N ILE A 6 -25.80 -19.92 -17.84
CA ILE A 6 -24.36 -19.61 -17.67
C ILE A 6 -23.84 -20.13 -16.31
N TYR A 7 -24.72 -20.23 -15.31
CA TYR A 7 -24.38 -20.66 -13.96
C TYR A 7 -24.15 -22.17 -13.79
N SER A 8 -24.68 -23.00 -14.70
CA SER A 8 -24.64 -24.46 -14.62
C SER A 8 -23.33 -25.05 -15.16
N HIS A 9 -22.75 -24.47 -16.21
CA HIS A 9 -21.51 -24.96 -16.81
C HIS A 9 -20.26 -24.51 -16.05
N LYS A 10 -19.42 -25.49 -15.71
CA LYS A 10 -18.16 -25.29 -14.97
C LYS A 10 -17.24 -24.26 -15.60
N LEU A 11 -17.05 -24.34 -16.92
CA LEU A 11 -16.16 -23.43 -17.62
C LEU A 11 -16.67 -21.98 -17.58
N CYS A 12 -17.99 -21.78 -17.74
CA CYS A 12 -18.61 -20.45 -17.77
C CYS A 12 -18.40 -19.67 -16.46
N TYR A 13 -18.69 -20.27 -15.30
CA TYR A 13 -18.54 -19.54 -14.03
C TYR A 13 -17.06 -19.33 -13.63
N LEU A 14 -16.14 -20.17 -14.09
CA LEU A 14 -14.70 -19.99 -13.85
C LEU A 14 -14.12 -18.87 -14.71
N SER A 15 -14.50 -18.80 -15.99
CA SER A 15 -14.16 -17.67 -16.87
C SER A 15 -14.77 -16.37 -16.34
N LEU A 16 -16.02 -16.42 -15.85
CA LEU A 16 -16.66 -15.25 -15.25
C LEU A 16 -15.95 -14.82 -13.96
N ALA A 17 -15.49 -15.74 -13.12
CA ALA A 17 -14.71 -15.41 -11.93
C ALA A 17 -13.42 -14.64 -12.28
N LEU A 18 -12.69 -15.11 -13.30
CA LEU A 18 -11.50 -14.44 -13.82
C LEU A 18 -11.80 -13.01 -14.30
N ILE A 19 -12.85 -12.84 -15.10
CA ILE A 19 -13.26 -11.53 -15.63
C ILE A 19 -13.70 -10.58 -14.50
N ILE A 20 -14.50 -11.08 -13.56
CA ILE A 20 -14.97 -10.29 -12.40
C ILE A 20 -13.78 -9.88 -11.51
N GLY A 21 -12.79 -10.75 -11.34
CA GLY A 21 -11.52 -10.40 -10.71
C GLY A 21 -10.82 -9.27 -11.44
N ALA A 22 -10.66 -9.39 -12.77
CA ALA A 22 -10.03 -8.37 -13.59
C ALA A 22 -10.74 -7.01 -13.55
N ILE A 23 -12.07 -6.98 -13.49
CA ILE A 23 -12.86 -5.74 -13.33
C ILE A 23 -12.45 -4.99 -12.06
N GLY A 24 -12.08 -5.70 -10.99
CA GLY A 24 -11.63 -5.09 -9.74
C GLY A 24 -10.45 -4.14 -9.93
N THR A 25 -9.56 -4.41 -10.88
CA THR A 25 -8.40 -3.55 -11.18
C THR A 25 -8.81 -2.14 -11.59
N LEU A 26 -9.97 -1.97 -12.25
CA LEU A 26 -10.48 -0.67 -12.69
C LEU A 26 -10.86 0.27 -11.53
N SER A 27 -10.95 -0.26 -10.30
CA SER A 27 -11.21 0.57 -9.12
C SER A 27 -9.97 1.31 -8.61
N PHE A 28 -8.77 0.85 -8.99
CA PHE A 28 -7.52 1.46 -8.58
C PHE A 28 -7.09 2.56 -9.57
N SER A 29 -6.16 3.40 -9.13
CA SER A 29 -5.51 4.34 -10.04
C SER A 29 -4.73 3.57 -11.14
N PRO A 30 -4.65 4.11 -12.37
CA PRO A 30 -5.12 5.41 -12.82
C PRO A 30 -6.62 5.48 -13.19
N TYR A 31 -7.33 4.35 -13.21
CA TYR A 31 -8.73 4.28 -13.68
C TYR A 31 -9.72 4.93 -12.72
N ASN A 32 -9.50 4.79 -11.40
CA ASN A 32 -10.27 5.42 -10.32
C ASN A 32 -11.79 5.16 -10.36
N PHE A 33 -12.25 4.09 -11.03
CA PHE A 33 -13.66 3.72 -11.08
C PHE A 33 -14.03 2.88 -9.85
N TRP A 34 -14.11 3.53 -8.69
CA TRP A 34 -14.36 2.87 -7.40
C TRP A 34 -15.56 1.89 -7.36
N PRO A 35 -16.67 2.06 -8.13
CA PRO A 35 -17.75 1.07 -8.14
C PRO A 35 -17.30 -0.30 -8.66
N ALA A 36 -16.21 -0.40 -9.42
CA ALA A 36 -15.65 -1.67 -9.87
C ALA A 36 -15.23 -2.57 -8.70
N ALA A 37 -14.85 -2.00 -7.55
CA ALA A 37 -14.55 -2.77 -6.34
C ALA A 37 -15.80 -3.51 -5.83
N LEU A 38 -16.94 -2.80 -5.77
CA LEU A 38 -18.23 -3.39 -5.39
C LEU A 38 -18.68 -4.42 -6.42
N LEU A 39 -18.58 -4.14 -7.72
CA LEU A 39 -18.95 -5.08 -8.77
C LEU A 39 -18.09 -6.35 -8.73
N SER A 40 -16.78 -6.20 -8.56
CA SER A 40 -15.84 -7.32 -8.47
C SER A 40 -16.13 -8.21 -7.27
N PHE A 41 -16.28 -7.62 -6.08
CA PHE A 41 -16.44 -8.40 -4.86
C PHE A 41 -17.87 -8.96 -4.69
N SER A 42 -18.91 -8.22 -5.11
CA SER A 42 -20.29 -8.73 -5.12
C SER A 42 -20.45 -9.86 -6.15
N GLY A 43 -19.86 -9.71 -7.34
CA GLY A 43 -19.80 -10.76 -8.35
C GLY A 43 -19.09 -12.01 -7.83
N PHE A 44 -17.96 -11.84 -7.14
CA PHE A 44 -17.25 -12.93 -6.51
C PHE A 44 -18.11 -13.67 -5.47
N GLN A 45 -18.73 -12.94 -4.54
CA GLN A 45 -19.62 -13.53 -3.54
C GLN A 45 -20.84 -14.23 -4.17
N PHE A 46 -21.44 -13.64 -5.20
CA PHE A 46 -22.57 -14.23 -5.92
C PHE A 46 -22.19 -15.55 -6.60
N LEU A 47 -21.01 -15.63 -7.21
CA LEU A 47 -20.50 -16.85 -7.86
C LEU A 47 -20.32 -18.03 -6.89
N MET A 48 -20.06 -17.76 -5.62
CA MET A 48 -19.86 -18.78 -4.58
C MET A 48 -21.16 -19.38 -4.01
N LEU A 49 -22.33 -18.83 -4.34
CA LEU A 49 -23.61 -19.28 -3.77
C LEU A 49 -23.99 -20.68 -4.24
N GLN A 50 -24.47 -21.52 -3.30
CA GLN A 50 -25.00 -22.87 -3.58
C GLN A 50 -24.03 -23.79 -4.33
N ARG A 51 -22.73 -23.67 -4.04
CA ARG A 51 -21.68 -24.50 -4.65
C ARG A 51 -20.93 -25.33 -3.61
N THR A 52 -20.35 -26.44 -4.06
CA THR A 52 -19.46 -27.27 -3.24
C THR A 52 -18.19 -26.50 -2.90
N THR A 53 -17.56 -26.85 -1.78
CA THR A 53 -16.31 -26.21 -1.33
C THR A 53 -15.23 -26.27 -2.41
N ARG A 54 -15.06 -27.43 -3.07
CA ARG A 54 -14.12 -27.56 -4.20
C ARG A 54 -14.34 -26.52 -5.29
N ASN A 55 -15.60 -26.30 -5.71
CA ASN A 55 -15.90 -25.33 -6.76
C ASN A 55 -15.67 -23.90 -6.28
N VAL A 56 -16.02 -23.58 -5.03
CA VAL A 56 -15.81 -22.27 -4.42
C VAL A 56 -14.31 -21.95 -4.27
N SER A 57 -13.49 -22.94 -3.91
CA SER A 57 -12.02 -22.80 -3.86
C SER A 57 -11.45 -22.44 -5.23
N VAL A 58 -11.85 -23.14 -6.30
CA VAL A 58 -11.39 -22.83 -7.67
C VAL A 58 -11.91 -21.48 -8.14
N ILE A 59 -13.15 -21.09 -7.80
CA ILE A 59 -13.67 -19.74 -8.09
C ILE A 59 -12.81 -18.67 -7.41
N GLY A 60 -12.46 -18.85 -6.13
CA GLY A 60 -11.58 -17.92 -5.41
C GLY A 60 -10.22 -17.78 -6.08
N PHE A 61 -9.63 -18.91 -6.48
CA PHE A 61 -8.37 -18.92 -7.22
C PHE A 61 -8.48 -18.19 -8.56
N MET A 62 -9.50 -18.48 -9.36
CA MET A 62 -9.68 -17.85 -10.68
C MET A 62 -9.98 -16.35 -10.55
N TRP A 63 -10.78 -15.93 -9.57
CA TRP A 63 -11.01 -14.52 -9.28
C TRP A 63 -9.70 -13.83 -8.88
N GLY A 64 -8.91 -14.44 -8.00
CA GLY A 64 -7.61 -13.93 -7.59
C GLY A 64 -6.63 -13.82 -8.76
N LEU A 65 -6.57 -14.82 -9.64
CA LEU A 65 -5.74 -14.78 -10.86
C LEU A 65 -6.13 -13.61 -11.78
N GLY A 66 -7.41 -13.35 -11.96
CA GLY A 66 -7.88 -12.24 -12.79
C GLY A 66 -7.53 -10.89 -12.16
N PHE A 67 -7.75 -10.76 -10.85
CA PHE A 67 -7.49 -9.54 -10.09
C PHE A 67 -6.00 -9.21 -10.01
N PHE A 68 -5.18 -10.12 -9.51
CA PHE A 68 -3.73 -9.91 -9.38
C PHE A 68 -3.02 -9.93 -10.74
N GLY A 69 -3.46 -10.79 -11.67
CA GLY A 69 -2.89 -10.86 -13.02
C GLY A 69 -3.04 -9.56 -13.79
N THR A 70 -4.22 -8.93 -13.75
CA THR A 70 -4.42 -7.63 -14.41
C THR A 70 -3.95 -6.45 -13.58
N GLY A 71 -4.01 -6.51 -12.26
CA GLY A 71 -3.60 -5.40 -11.39
C GLY A 71 -2.10 -5.30 -11.12
N MET A 72 -1.34 -6.39 -11.31
CA MET A 72 0.12 -6.44 -11.05
C MET A 72 0.96 -6.85 -12.26
N HIS A 73 0.40 -6.82 -13.48
CA HIS A 73 1.15 -7.12 -14.70
C HIS A 73 2.38 -6.23 -14.90
N TRP A 74 2.38 -5.03 -14.30
CA TRP A 74 3.49 -4.08 -14.35
C TRP A 74 4.80 -4.63 -13.76
N LEU A 75 4.75 -5.65 -12.90
CA LEU A 75 5.94 -6.34 -12.39
C LEU A 75 6.79 -6.96 -13.50
N TYR A 76 6.21 -7.20 -14.68
CA TYR A 76 6.96 -7.61 -15.87
C TYR A 76 8.06 -6.62 -16.24
N PHE A 77 7.78 -5.31 -16.17
CA PHE A 77 8.78 -4.30 -16.50
C PHE A 77 9.93 -4.32 -15.49
N SER A 78 9.61 -4.43 -14.20
CA SER A 78 10.61 -4.52 -13.13
C SER A 78 11.53 -5.73 -13.32
N LEU A 79 10.94 -6.90 -13.56
CA LEU A 79 11.71 -8.13 -13.79
C LEU A 79 12.55 -8.05 -15.06
N LYS A 80 11.99 -7.58 -16.17
CA LYS A 80 12.71 -7.47 -17.44
C LYS A 80 13.95 -6.57 -17.35
N MET A 81 13.87 -5.48 -16.57
CA MET A 81 15.00 -4.58 -16.38
C MET A 81 16.08 -5.13 -15.45
N PHE A 82 15.70 -5.92 -14.44
CA PHE A 82 16.63 -6.37 -13.39
C PHE A 82 17.19 -7.78 -13.63
N SER A 83 16.40 -8.70 -14.18
CA SER A 83 16.71 -10.13 -14.14
C SER A 83 17.67 -10.60 -15.24
N GLY A 84 17.70 -9.90 -16.38
CA GLY A 84 18.41 -10.37 -17.58
C GLY A 84 17.84 -11.67 -18.19
N LEU A 85 16.72 -12.18 -17.66
CA LEU A 85 16.10 -13.44 -18.08
C LEU A 85 15.26 -13.26 -19.35
N SER A 86 15.01 -14.38 -20.04
CA SER A 86 14.12 -14.38 -21.22
C SER A 86 12.70 -13.96 -20.85
N SER A 87 11.98 -13.36 -21.81
CA SER A 87 10.61 -12.89 -21.60
C SER A 87 9.67 -13.99 -21.11
N ILE A 88 9.85 -15.23 -21.58
CA ILE A 88 9.03 -16.39 -21.18
C ILE A 88 9.23 -16.69 -19.70
N VAL A 89 10.48 -16.68 -19.21
CA VAL A 89 10.78 -16.92 -17.80
C VAL A 89 10.21 -15.81 -16.92
N ASN A 90 10.32 -14.55 -17.34
CA ASN A 90 9.72 -13.42 -16.59
C ASN A 90 8.19 -13.56 -16.49
N ILE A 91 7.50 -13.94 -17.59
CA ILE A 91 6.05 -14.20 -17.57
C ILE A 91 5.70 -15.33 -16.61
N LEU A 92 6.48 -16.43 -16.62
CA LEU A 92 6.26 -17.55 -15.70
C LEU A 92 6.45 -17.14 -14.23
N ILE A 93 7.45 -16.33 -13.90
CA ILE A 93 7.66 -15.82 -12.53
C ILE A 93 6.44 -15.00 -12.07
N ILE A 94 5.91 -14.12 -12.92
CA ILE A 94 4.72 -13.32 -12.60
C ILE A 94 3.48 -14.20 -12.46
N PHE A 95 3.34 -15.21 -13.33
CA PHE A 95 2.26 -16.18 -13.20
C PHE A 95 2.33 -16.93 -11.87
N VAL A 96 3.52 -17.37 -11.44
CA VAL A 96 3.71 -18.02 -10.15
C VAL A 96 3.38 -17.06 -9.00
N LEU A 97 3.82 -15.81 -9.06
CA LEU A 97 3.51 -14.80 -8.04
C LEU A 97 2.01 -14.53 -7.96
N THR A 98 1.35 -14.32 -9.09
CA THR A 98 -0.10 -14.06 -9.15
C THR A 98 -0.90 -15.29 -8.71
N ALA A 99 -0.45 -16.50 -9.02
CA ALA A 99 -1.02 -17.74 -8.51
C ALA A 99 -0.85 -17.87 -6.99
N TYR A 100 0.32 -17.51 -6.44
CA TYR A 100 0.56 -17.45 -5.00
C TYR A 100 -0.40 -16.46 -4.33
N LEU A 101 -0.58 -15.26 -4.88
CA LEU A 101 -1.52 -14.28 -4.33
C LEU A 101 -2.98 -14.75 -4.46
N ALA A 102 -3.32 -15.48 -5.52
CA ALA A 102 -4.63 -16.09 -5.71
C ALA A 102 -4.95 -17.19 -4.67
N LEU A 103 -3.96 -17.70 -3.93
CA LEU A 103 -4.19 -18.61 -2.80
C LEU A 103 -4.94 -17.93 -1.65
N TYR A 104 -4.82 -16.62 -1.46
CA TYR A 104 -5.52 -15.91 -0.38
C TYR A 104 -7.03 -15.79 -0.65
N PRO A 105 -7.50 -15.37 -1.85
CA PRO A 105 -8.92 -15.48 -2.21
C PRO A 105 -9.45 -16.92 -2.24
N LEU A 106 -8.62 -17.91 -2.61
CA LEU A 106 -8.96 -19.33 -2.48
C LEU A 106 -9.18 -19.70 -1.01
N LEU A 107 -8.26 -19.33 -0.11
CA LEU A 107 -8.36 -19.61 1.31
C LEU A 107 -9.62 -18.96 1.89
N PHE A 108 -9.86 -17.69 1.56
CA PHE A 108 -11.06 -16.96 1.94
C PHE A 108 -12.33 -17.68 1.50
N SER A 109 -12.44 -18.03 0.22
CA SER A 109 -13.63 -18.65 -0.34
C SER A 109 -13.89 -20.03 0.26
N THR A 110 -12.81 -20.79 0.49
CA THR A 110 -12.85 -22.12 1.11
C THR A 110 -13.33 -22.04 2.55
N LEU A 111 -12.71 -21.19 3.37
CA LEU A 111 -13.10 -20.99 4.77
C LEU A 111 -14.53 -20.45 4.88
N LEU A 112 -14.90 -19.51 4.02
CA LEU A 112 -16.26 -18.97 3.99
C LEU A 112 -17.28 -20.07 3.73
N ASN A 113 -17.02 -21.00 2.80
CA ASN A 113 -17.95 -22.07 2.51
C ASN A 113 -18.02 -23.12 3.65
N ILE A 114 -16.87 -23.48 4.24
CA ILE A 114 -16.79 -24.46 5.33
C ILE A 114 -17.47 -23.95 6.61
N LEU A 115 -17.24 -22.67 6.95
CA LEU A 115 -17.76 -22.07 8.18
C LEU A 115 -19.14 -21.42 7.99
N SER A 116 -19.64 -21.30 6.76
CA SER A 116 -20.96 -20.69 6.53
C SER A 116 -22.10 -21.55 7.08
N THR A 117 -23.13 -20.87 7.58
CA THR A 117 -24.42 -21.50 7.88
C THR A 117 -25.35 -21.40 6.68
N GLN A 118 -26.51 -22.08 6.74
CA GLN A 118 -27.57 -21.90 5.74
C GLN A 118 -28.14 -20.46 5.72
N ASN A 119 -27.89 -19.66 6.76
CA ASN A 119 -28.32 -18.27 6.81
C ASN A 119 -27.39 -17.37 5.98
N LEU A 120 -27.91 -16.92 4.83
CA LEU A 120 -27.15 -16.11 3.89
C LEU A 120 -26.73 -14.75 4.45
N PHE A 121 -27.52 -14.15 5.34
CA PHE A 121 -27.18 -12.89 5.98
C PHE A 121 -25.92 -13.03 6.84
N LEU A 122 -25.87 -14.06 7.69
CA LEU A 122 -24.70 -14.35 8.53
C LEU A 122 -23.45 -14.64 7.67
N ARG A 123 -23.61 -15.36 6.56
CA ARG A 123 -22.52 -15.64 5.62
C ARG A 123 -21.96 -14.37 4.98
N LEU A 124 -22.82 -13.54 4.38
CA LEU A 124 -22.39 -12.42 3.53
C LEU A 124 -21.99 -11.17 4.33
N ILE A 125 -22.67 -10.88 5.43
CA ILE A 125 -22.55 -9.59 6.14
C ILE A 125 -21.73 -9.71 7.42
N ILE A 126 -21.73 -10.87 8.07
CA ILE A 126 -20.98 -11.06 9.33
C ILE A 126 -19.68 -11.82 9.07
N LEU A 127 -19.76 -13.03 8.51
CA LEU A 127 -18.59 -13.91 8.35
C LEU A 127 -17.65 -13.46 7.23
N SER A 128 -18.20 -13.02 6.09
CA SER A 128 -17.38 -12.61 4.95
C SER A 128 -16.38 -11.48 5.27
N PRO A 129 -16.76 -10.34 5.86
CA PRO A 129 -15.79 -9.27 6.13
C PRO A 129 -14.72 -9.69 7.16
N VAL A 130 -15.08 -10.52 8.14
CA VAL A 130 -14.15 -11.11 9.11
C VAL A 130 -13.10 -11.98 8.41
N LEU A 131 -13.54 -12.93 7.60
CA LEU A 131 -12.62 -13.84 6.91
C LEU A 131 -11.77 -13.09 5.89
N TRP A 132 -12.34 -12.11 5.18
CA TRP A 132 -11.58 -11.30 4.23
C TRP A 132 -10.47 -10.52 4.93
N GLN A 133 -10.78 -9.87 6.05
CA GLN A 133 -9.80 -9.17 6.89
C GLN A 133 -8.67 -10.09 7.34
N ILE A 134 -8.99 -11.30 7.82
CA ILE A 134 -7.98 -12.28 8.24
C ILE A 134 -7.11 -12.72 7.07
N THR A 135 -7.69 -13.05 5.91
CA THR A 135 -6.91 -13.51 4.75
C THR A 135 -6.04 -12.40 4.14
N GLU A 136 -6.53 -11.17 4.14
CA GLU A 136 -5.76 -9.99 3.71
C GLU A 136 -4.63 -9.67 4.68
N PHE A 137 -4.88 -9.80 5.99
CA PHE A 137 -3.84 -9.70 7.00
C PHE A 137 -2.75 -10.76 6.79
N LEU A 138 -3.12 -12.02 6.57
CA LEU A 138 -2.15 -13.08 6.25
C LEU A 138 -1.32 -12.71 5.01
N ARG A 139 -1.95 -12.18 3.96
CA ARG A 139 -1.27 -11.72 2.74
C ARG A 139 -0.30 -10.55 2.99
N SER A 140 -0.56 -9.74 4.01
CA SER A 140 0.29 -8.63 4.42
C SER A 140 1.50 -9.02 5.28
N ILE A 141 1.59 -10.28 5.75
CA ILE A 141 2.67 -10.72 6.65
C ILE A 141 3.44 -11.96 6.15
N VAL A 142 2.77 -12.91 5.50
CA VAL A 142 3.38 -14.18 5.11
C VAL A 142 4.43 -13.92 4.03
N MET A 143 5.61 -14.56 4.16
CA MET A 143 6.75 -14.35 3.26
C MET A 143 7.09 -12.87 3.05
N THR A 144 7.10 -12.10 4.16
CA THR A 144 7.32 -10.63 4.25
C THR A 144 6.16 -9.74 3.85
N GLY A 145 5.16 -10.32 3.18
CA GLY A 145 3.90 -9.65 2.89
C GLY A 145 3.91 -8.79 1.63
N LEU A 146 2.78 -8.80 0.93
CA LEU A 146 2.53 -7.96 -0.24
C LEU A 146 1.12 -7.36 -0.14
N PRO A 147 0.92 -6.30 0.68
CA PRO A 147 -0.39 -5.69 0.93
C PRO A 147 -0.85 -4.74 -0.20
N TRP A 148 -0.67 -5.16 -1.45
CA TRP A 148 -1.00 -4.37 -2.64
C TRP A 148 -2.40 -4.74 -3.17
N LEU A 149 -3.06 -3.83 -3.88
CA LEU A 149 -4.46 -3.99 -4.36
C LEU A 149 -5.49 -4.26 -3.25
N GLN A 150 -5.44 -3.55 -2.13
CA GLN A 150 -6.50 -3.59 -1.13
C GLN A 150 -7.62 -2.61 -1.51
N PHE A 151 -8.88 -3.08 -1.55
CA PHE A 151 -9.98 -2.28 -2.10
C PHE A 151 -10.24 -0.98 -1.34
N GLY A 152 -9.79 -0.84 -0.10
CA GLY A 152 -9.96 0.38 0.68
C GLY A 152 -9.24 1.58 0.04
N TYR A 153 -8.10 1.36 -0.62
CA TYR A 153 -7.39 2.41 -1.36
C TYR A 153 -8.24 3.04 -2.47
N THR A 154 -9.16 2.28 -3.06
CA THR A 154 -10.04 2.73 -4.15
C THR A 154 -10.99 3.84 -3.72
N GLN A 155 -11.21 3.99 -2.42
CA GLN A 155 -12.09 4.98 -1.84
C GLN A 155 -11.37 6.27 -1.46
N ILE A 156 -10.11 6.48 -1.85
CA ILE A 156 -9.39 7.73 -1.56
C ILE A 156 -10.15 8.97 -2.03
N ASN A 157 -10.82 8.87 -3.18
CA ASN A 157 -11.73 9.89 -3.74
C ASN A 157 -13.21 9.45 -3.67
N GLY A 158 -13.49 8.34 -2.99
CA GLY A 158 -14.81 7.74 -2.91
C GLY A 158 -15.60 8.17 -1.68
N PRO A 159 -16.89 7.79 -1.59
CA PRO A 159 -17.75 8.18 -0.49
C PRO A 159 -17.31 7.61 0.87
N LEU A 160 -16.53 6.52 0.90
CA LEU A 160 -16.08 5.90 2.15
C LEU A 160 -14.80 6.52 2.73
N LYS A 161 -14.22 7.56 2.10
CA LYS A 161 -12.94 8.16 2.52
C LYS A 161 -12.93 8.61 3.99
N GLY A 162 -14.07 9.05 4.52
CA GLY A 162 -14.21 9.49 5.91
C GLY A 162 -13.92 8.42 6.98
N ILE A 163 -13.88 7.13 6.60
CA ILE A 163 -13.53 6.02 7.50
C ILE A 163 -12.00 5.95 7.73
N ALA A 164 -11.18 6.35 6.75
CA ALA A 164 -9.73 6.20 6.83
C ALA A 164 -9.12 6.90 8.06
N PRO A 165 -9.42 8.18 8.36
CA PRO A 165 -8.92 8.82 9.58
C PRO A 165 -9.40 8.15 10.88
N LEU A 166 -10.51 7.39 10.85
CA LEU A 166 -11.06 6.73 12.03
C LEU A 166 -10.37 5.40 12.34
N MET A 167 -10.27 4.54 11.34
CA MET A 167 -9.92 3.13 11.51
C MET A 167 -8.96 2.58 10.44
N GLY A 168 -8.51 3.45 9.52
CA GLY A 168 -7.60 3.09 8.44
C GLY A 168 -8.30 2.46 7.23
N GLU A 169 -7.51 2.23 6.19
CA GLU A 169 -7.92 1.65 4.91
C GLU A 169 -8.57 0.25 5.07
N GLU A 170 -8.12 -0.56 6.03
CA GLU A 170 -8.68 -1.90 6.25
C GLU A 170 -10.15 -1.87 6.60
N ALA A 171 -10.56 -0.86 7.37
CA ALA A 171 -11.96 -0.66 7.70
C ALA A 171 -12.77 -0.30 6.46
N ILE A 172 -12.23 0.50 5.53
CA ILE A 172 -12.90 0.74 4.24
C ILE A 172 -13.10 -0.58 3.50
N THR A 173 -12.05 -1.40 3.39
CA THR A 173 -12.16 -2.74 2.78
C THR A 173 -13.24 -3.59 3.47
N PHE A 174 -13.27 -3.60 4.80
CA PHE A 174 -14.27 -4.33 5.60
C PHE A 174 -15.70 -3.87 5.27
N PHE A 175 -15.94 -2.56 5.18
CA PHE A 175 -17.24 -2.00 4.80
C PHE A 175 -17.60 -2.29 3.34
N LEU A 176 -16.65 -2.23 2.40
CA LEU A 176 -16.89 -2.61 0.99
C LEU A 176 -17.32 -4.08 0.86
N VAL A 177 -16.77 -4.97 1.69
CA VAL A 177 -17.20 -6.38 1.74
C VAL A 177 -18.63 -6.51 2.26
N ILE A 178 -19.01 -5.74 3.29
CA ILE A 178 -20.39 -5.69 3.81
C ILE A 178 -21.37 -5.18 2.73
N LEU A 179 -21.03 -4.06 2.08
CA LEU A 179 -21.85 -3.48 1.01
C LEU A 179 -22.03 -4.46 -0.15
N SER A 180 -20.96 -5.14 -0.55
CA SER A 180 -21.00 -6.19 -1.56
C SER A 180 -21.92 -7.34 -1.16
N GLY A 181 -21.86 -7.77 0.11
CA GLY A 181 -22.76 -8.78 0.68
C GLY A 181 -24.23 -8.37 0.68
N LEU A 182 -24.52 -7.12 1.04
CA LEU A 182 -25.87 -6.57 0.98
C LEU A 182 -26.42 -6.52 -0.45
N LEU A 183 -25.59 -6.13 -1.43
CA LEU A 183 -25.98 -6.15 -2.85
C LEU A 183 -26.33 -7.56 -3.32
N VAL A 184 -25.50 -8.54 -2.99
CA VAL A 184 -25.77 -9.96 -3.32
C VAL A 184 -27.05 -10.45 -2.64
N TYR A 185 -27.24 -10.10 -1.37
CA TYR A 185 -28.45 -10.47 -0.62
C TYR A 185 -29.71 -9.84 -1.24
N ALA A 186 -29.64 -8.57 -1.63
CA ALA A 186 -30.71 -7.85 -2.31
C ALA A 186 -31.10 -8.53 -3.62
N VAL A 187 -30.12 -8.88 -4.47
CA VAL A 187 -30.34 -9.57 -5.74
C VAL A 187 -30.94 -10.96 -5.52
N ARG A 188 -30.44 -11.71 -4.53
CA ARG A 188 -30.86 -13.09 -4.29
C ARG A 188 -32.29 -13.22 -3.76
N TYR A 189 -32.69 -12.32 -2.87
CA TYR A 189 -34.01 -12.33 -2.22
C TYR A 189 -34.98 -11.27 -2.76
N ARG A 190 -34.54 -10.45 -3.73
CA ARG A 190 -35.31 -9.31 -4.28
C ARG A 190 -35.79 -8.35 -3.18
N GLN A 191 -34.95 -8.11 -2.18
CA GLN A 191 -35.29 -7.28 -1.03
C GLN A 191 -34.79 -5.85 -1.21
N ILE A 192 -35.74 -4.92 -1.38
CA ILE A 192 -35.47 -3.49 -1.54
C ILE A 192 -34.81 -2.90 -0.29
N LEU A 193 -35.19 -3.37 0.90
CA LEU A 193 -34.62 -2.91 2.18
C LEU A 193 -33.09 -3.06 2.21
N SER A 194 -32.52 -4.10 1.60
CA SER A 194 -31.06 -4.27 1.56
C SER A 194 -30.37 -3.21 0.68
N ILE A 195 -31.02 -2.78 -0.40
CA ILE A 195 -30.53 -1.68 -1.25
C ILE A 195 -30.61 -0.36 -0.47
N VAL A 196 -31.72 -0.13 0.24
CA VAL A 196 -31.87 1.03 1.12
C VAL A 196 -30.77 1.04 2.19
N SER A 197 -30.45 -0.10 2.82
CA SER A 197 -29.34 -0.19 3.77
C SER A 197 -27.98 0.13 3.14
N VAL A 198 -27.70 -0.31 1.90
CA VAL A 198 -26.48 0.06 1.18
C VAL A 198 -26.38 1.57 1.01
N ILE A 199 -27.46 2.21 0.55
CA ILE A 199 -27.50 3.67 0.35
C ILE A 199 -27.29 4.39 1.68
N ILE A 200 -27.99 3.98 2.74
CA ILE A 200 -27.85 4.58 4.07
C ILE A 200 -26.41 4.46 4.58
N ILE A 201 -25.78 3.29 4.46
CA ILE A 201 -24.38 3.10 4.90
C ILE A 201 -23.45 4.01 4.09
N ILE A 202 -23.60 4.09 2.76
CA ILE A 202 -22.78 4.97 1.93
C ILE A 202 -22.95 6.44 2.35
N VAL A 203 -24.19 6.89 2.58
CA VAL A 203 -24.47 8.28 3.01
C VAL A 203 -23.89 8.56 4.40
N LEU A 204 -24.02 7.63 5.34
CA LEU A 204 -23.41 7.75 6.68
C LEU A 204 -21.88 7.83 6.58
N CYS A 205 -21.25 6.94 5.82
CA CYS A 205 -19.80 6.98 5.62
C CYS A 205 -19.34 8.26 4.90
N TRP A 206 -20.12 8.74 3.94
CA TRP A 206 -19.84 10.00 3.25
C TRP A 206 -19.96 11.20 4.19
N SER A 207 -20.92 11.21 5.11
CA SER A 207 -21.05 12.28 6.11
C SER A 207 -19.80 12.41 7.01
N LEU A 208 -19.10 11.30 7.28
CA LEU A 208 -17.85 11.31 8.04
C LEU A 208 -16.71 12.04 7.30
N SER A 209 -16.78 12.15 5.97
CA SER A 209 -15.76 12.83 5.17
C SER A 209 -15.73 14.35 5.37
N PHE A 210 -16.77 14.92 5.99
CA PHE A 210 -16.83 16.34 6.37
C PHE A 210 -16.20 16.62 7.74
N ILE A 211 -15.79 15.59 8.49
CA ILE A 211 -15.15 15.75 9.80
C ILE A 211 -13.65 15.94 9.60
N THR A 212 -13.15 17.11 9.98
CA THR A 212 -11.72 17.42 10.03
C THR A 212 -11.12 17.02 11.38
N TRP A 213 -10.11 16.13 11.34
CA TRP A 213 -9.39 15.62 12.52
C TRP A 213 -8.08 16.34 12.81
N PHE A 214 -7.77 17.37 12.02
CA PHE A 214 -6.53 18.13 12.08
C PHE A 214 -6.83 19.62 11.93
N VAL A 215 -5.88 20.44 12.36
CA VAL A 215 -5.92 21.90 12.22
C VAL A 215 -4.68 22.32 11.46
N ALA A 216 -4.86 23.05 10.35
CA ALA A 216 -3.74 23.64 9.63
C ALA A 216 -3.06 24.72 10.49
N VAL A 217 -1.74 24.89 10.33
CA VAL A 217 -0.95 25.89 11.04
C VAL A 217 -0.34 26.86 10.02
N PRO A 218 -1.11 27.86 9.51
CA PRO A 218 -0.67 28.77 8.46
C PRO A 218 0.58 29.58 8.80
N GLU A 219 0.83 29.83 10.09
CA GLU A 219 2.01 30.56 10.56
C GLU A 219 3.30 29.77 10.33
N ARG A 220 3.20 28.45 10.13
CA ARG A 220 4.32 27.54 9.82
C ARG A 220 4.30 27.06 8.37
N THR A 221 3.62 27.77 7.46
CA THR A 221 3.70 27.47 6.02
C THR A 221 5.13 27.62 5.52
N VAL A 222 5.58 26.64 4.73
CA VAL A 222 6.96 26.57 4.24
C VAL A 222 7.02 26.31 2.74
N ASP A 223 7.95 26.98 2.07
CA ASP A 223 8.28 26.72 0.66
C ASP A 223 9.14 25.44 0.56
N VAL A 224 8.64 24.44 -0.16
CA VAL A 224 9.31 23.17 -0.42
C VAL A 224 9.54 22.97 -1.92
N THR A 225 10.65 22.31 -2.28
CA THR A 225 10.95 21.91 -3.65
C THR A 225 11.25 20.42 -3.72
N LEU A 226 10.52 19.67 -4.53
CA LEU A 226 10.77 18.26 -4.82
C LEU A 226 11.46 18.13 -6.18
N VAL A 227 12.66 17.56 -6.24
CA VAL A 227 13.47 17.47 -7.45
C VAL A 227 13.30 16.09 -8.10
N GLN A 228 12.94 16.07 -9.37
CA GLN A 228 12.78 14.86 -10.17
C GLN A 228 13.89 14.80 -11.23
N GLY A 229 14.90 13.96 -10.99
CA GLY A 229 16.09 13.89 -11.86
C GLY A 229 15.83 13.27 -13.23
N ASN A 230 14.88 12.33 -13.30
CA ASN A 230 14.61 11.46 -14.45
C ASN A 230 15.83 10.62 -14.89
N MET A 231 16.55 10.06 -13.92
CA MET A 231 17.74 9.25 -14.19
C MET A 231 17.35 7.85 -14.68
N PRO A 232 17.84 7.38 -15.85
CA PRO A 232 17.58 6.02 -16.32
C PRO A 232 18.12 4.96 -15.35
N PRO A 233 17.36 3.88 -15.04
CA PRO A 233 17.76 2.88 -14.03
C PRO A 233 19.14 2.26 -14.26
N LEU A 234 19.47 1.96 -15.52
CA LEU A 234 20.71 1.27 -15.90
C LEU A 234 21.94 2.19 -15.82
N LEU A 235 21.78 3.47 -16.14
CA LEU A 235 22.86 4.47 -16.07
C LEU A 235 23.06 4.99 -14.65
N LYS A 236 22.01 4.97 -13.83
CA LYS A 236 22.05 5.47 -12.45
C LYS A 236 23.14 4.81 -11.60
N TRP A 237 23.49 3.56 -11.86
CA TRP A 237 24.51 2.82 -11.11
C TRP A 237 25.88 2.75 -11.82
N ASP A 238 26.04 3.42 -12.95
CA ASP A 238 27.33 3.55 -13.63
C ASP A 238 28.15 4.66 -12.96
N LEU A 239 29.32 4.30 -12.42
CA LEU A 239 30.23 5.24 -11.78
C LEU A 239 30.70 6.34 -12.76
N ASN A 240 30.70 6.08 -14.06
CA ASN A 240 31.04 7.08 -15.07
C ASN A 240 29.98 8.19 -15.17
N ASP A 241 28.72 7.90 -14.80
CA ASP A 241 27.59 8.85 -14.86
C ASP A 241 27.29 9.51 -13.51
N LEU A 242 28.01 9.13 -12.43
CA LEU A 242 27.84 9.71 -11.10
C LEU A 242 27.96 11.24 -11.10
N THR A 243 28.99 11.77 -11.75
CA THR A 243 29.23 13.22 -11.81
C THR A 243 28.08 13.95 -12.54
N ASN A 244 27.57 13.36 -13.63
CA ASN A 244 26.44 13.91 -14.37
C ASN A 244 25.13 13.86 -13.55
N THR A 245 24.92 12.77 -12.80
CA THR A 245 23.80 12.64 -11.86
C THR A 245 23.85 13.73 -10.79
N LEU A 246 24.98 13.89 -10.11
CA LEU A 246 25.17 14.92 -9.08
C LEU A 246 24.98 16.32 -9.67
N ASN A 247 25.59 16.60 -10.82
CA ASN A 247 25.46 17.90 -11.50
C ASN A 247 24.01 18.18 -11.92
N THR A 248 23.25 17.18 -12.34
CA THR A 248 21.85 17.35 -12.69
C THR A 248 21.01 17.72 -11.47
N TYR A 249 21.15 17.02 -10.36
CA TYR A 249 20.44 17.36 -9.12
C TYR A 249 20.82 18.75 -8.58
N ILE A 250 22.10 19.11 -8.62
CA ILE A 250 22.56 20.45 -8.24
C ILE A 250 21.99 21.52 -9.19
N ARG A 251 22.05 21.31 -10.51
CA ARG A 251 21.51 22.24 -11.52
C ARG A 251 20.00 22.45 -11.35
N LEU A 252 19.24 21.38 -11.11
CA LEU A 252 17.80 21.47 -10.86
C LEU A 252 17.46 22.16 -9.53
N SER A 253 18.34 22.03 -8.53
CA SER A 253 18.16 22.67 -7.21
C SER A 253 18.56 24.14 -7.20
N ALA A 254 19.57 24.53 -7.99
CA ALA A 254 20.19 25.85 -7.97
C ALA A 254 19.20 27.05 -8.04
N PRO A 255 18.12 27.03 -8.85
CA PRO A 255 17.16 28.14 -8.90
C PRO A 255 16.40 28.40 -7.59
N TYR A 256 16.37 27.40 -6.70
CA TYR A 256 15.56 27.36 -5.48
C TYR A 256 16.38 27.52 -4.18
N VAL A 257 17.70 27.34 -4.25
CA VAL A 257 18.61 27.58 -3.12
C VAL A 257 18.49 29.04 -2.65
N GLY A 258 18.24 29.26 -1.36
CA GLY A 258 17.97 30.57 -0.77
C GLY A 258 16.57 31.14 -1.02
N LYS A 259 15.71 30.44 -1.78
CA LYS A 259 14.31 30.82 -2.04
C LYS A 259 13.31 29.86 -1.41
N THR A 260 13.71 28.63 -1.13
CA THR A 260 12.90 27.61 -0.47
C THR A 260 13.63 27.07 0.73
N SER A 261 12.90 26.75 1.81
CA SER A 261 13.51 26.27 3.05
C SER A 261 13.90 24.80 2.95
N ILE A 262 13.14 23.98 2.22
CA ILE A 262 13.37 22.53 2.12
C ILE A 262 13.45 22.11 0.66
N ILE A 263 14.54 21.46 0.28
CA ILE A 263 14.68 20.76 -1.00
C ILE A 263 14.74 19.26 -0.73
N ILE A 264 14.08 18.47 -1.56
CA ILE A 264 14.01 17.01 -1.44
C ILE A 264 14.46 16.38 -2.74
N TRP A 265 15.48 15.53 -2.66
CA TRP A 265 15.88 14.63 -3.73
C TRP A 265 15.30 13.22 -3.45
N PRO A 266 15.03 12.40 -4.46
CA PRO A 266 14.34 11.12 -4.32
C PRO A 266 15.25 10.00 -3.79
N GLU A 267 14.72 8.78 -3.76
CA GLU A 267 15.44 7.58 -3.32
C GLU A 267 16.72 7.33 -4.13
N SER A 268 17.82 7.10 -3.42
CA SER A 268 19.16 6.87 -3.98
C SER A 268 19.55 7.92 -5.04
N ALA A 269 19.23 9.19 -4.81
CA ALA A 269 19.58 10.29 -5.73
C ALA A 269 21.08 10.48 -5.86
N ILE A 270 21.84 10.14 -4.82
CA ILE A 270 23.30 10.02 -4.84
C ILE A 270 23.63 8.53 -4.99
N PRO A 271 23.95 8.03 -6.20
CA PRO A 271 24.17 6.61 -6.45
C PRO A 271 25.61 6.18 -6.11
N ASP A 272 26.08 6.54 -4.93
CA ASP A 272 27.37 6.14 -4.37
C ASP A 272 27.25 6.00 -2.84
N LEU A 273 28.26 5.42 -2.20
CA LEU A 273 28.32 5.28 -0.76
C LEU A 273 28.49 6.66 -0.09
N GLU A 274 27.75 6.89 0.99
CA GLU A 274 27.83 8.10 1.82
C GLU A 274 29.27 8.35 2.31
N ALA A 275 30.05 7.29 2.57
CA ALA A 275 31.46 7.38 2.96
C ALA A 275 32.36 7.94 1.84
N ASN A 276 32.06 7.63 0.57
CA ASN A 276 32.83 8.12 -0.58
C ASN A 276 32.53 9.59 -0.89
N GLN A 277 31.30 10.02 -0.60
CA GLN A 277 30.79 11.36 -0.94
C GLN A 277 30.98 12.40 0.17
N GLN A 278 31.84 12.16 1.17
CA GLN A 278 32.01 13.07 2.31
C GLN A 278 32.47 14.48 1.91
N LEU A 279 33.37 14.61 0.91
CA LEU A 279 33.83 15.92 0.43
C LEU A 279 32.68 16.70 -0.22
N PHE A 280 31.95 16.05 -1.12
CA PHE A 280 30.77 16.62 -1.78
C PHE A 280 29.70 17.02 -0.74
N LEU A 281 29.34 16.12 0.17
CA LEU A 281 28.29 16.36 1.18
C LEU A 281 28.65 17.50 2.13
N LYS A 282 29.91 17.59 2.59
CA LYS A 282 30.35 18.71 3.46
C LYS A 282 30.39 20.04 2.71
N TYR A 283 30.80 20.03 1.44
CA TYR A 283 30.77 21.23 0.60
C TYR A 283 29.33 21.71 0.41
N GLN A 284 28.42 20.81 -0.01
CA GLN A 284 27.02 21.15 -0.23
C GLN A 284 26.32 21.57 1.06
N ASP A 285 26.58 20.90 2.19
CA ASP A 285 26.08 21.28 3.51
C ASP A 285 26.37 22.76 3.82
N LYS A 286 27.61 23.20 3.58
CA LYS A 286 27.99 24.61 3.80
C LYS A 286 27.22 25.56 2.87
N GLN A 287 27.06 25.22 1.60
CA GLN A 287 26.33 26.06 0.63
C GLN A 287 24.85 26.19 1.01
N PHE A 288 24.21 25.06 1.30
CA PHE A 288 22.81 25.00 1.72
C PHE A 288 22.58 25.77 3.03
N ARG A 289 23.41 25.55 4.06
CA ARG A 289 23.33 26.29 5.34
C ARG A 289 23.46 27.80 5.15
N ASN A 290 24.44 28.25 4.37
CA ASN A 290 24.67 29.68 4.12
C ASN A 290 23.48 30.36 3.43
N SER A 291 22.71 29.60 2.64
CA SER A 291 21.51 30.09 1.96
C SER A 291 20.23 30.01 2.80
N GLY A 292 20.26 29.37 3.97
CA GLY A 292 19.05 29.11 4.76
C GLY A 292 18.13 28.03 4.16
N THR A 293 18.67 27.16 3.30
CA THR A 293 17.96 26.03 2.69
C THR A 293 18.53 24.72 3.24
N ALA A 294 17.69 23.74 3.56
CA ALA A 294 18.10 22.38 3.88
C ALA A 294 17.78 21.42 2.74
N LEU A 295 18.59 20.38 2.59
CA LEU A 295 18.41 19.31 1.61
C LEU A 295 18.18 17.97 2.33
N ILE A 296 17.10 17.28 1.94
CA ILE A 296 16.85 15.88 2.27
C ILE A 296 17.16 15.06 1.01
N THR A 297 18.00 14.02 1.11
CA THR A 297 18.38 13.21 -0.05
C THR A 297 18.53 11.74 0.28
N GLY A 298 18.19 10.89 -0.69
CA GLY A 298 18.43 9.46 -0.64
C GLY A 298 19.87 9.12 -1.03
N ILE A 299 20.50 8.23 -0.29
CA ILE A 299 21.88 7.78 -0.50
C ILE A 299 22.06 6.34 -0.01
N ILE A 300 23.10 5.65 -0.50
CA ILE A 300 23.48 4.34 0.02
C ILE A 300 24.50 4.53 1.16
N ASP A 301 24.25 3.93 2.32
CA ASP A 301 25.07 4.08 3.52
C ASP A 301 25.62 2.71 3.92
N SER A 302 26.94 2.51 3.82
CA SER A 302 27.57 1.26 4.26
C SER A 302 28.40 1.50 5.53
N ARG A 303 27.99 0.85 6.63
CA ARG A 303 28.61 1.02 7.95
C ARG A 303 29.20 -0.28 8.45
N ILE A 304 30.38 -0.18 9.06
CA ILE A 304 31.00 -1.31 9.75
C ILE A 304 30.33 -1.48 11.11
N LYS A 305 29.77 -2.67 11.36
CA LYS A 305 29.26 -3.10 12.66
C LYS A 305 29.66 -4.55 12.88
N ASN A 306 30.21 -4.86 14.06
CA ASN A 306 30.70 -6.21 14.39
C ASN A 306 31.68 -6.78 13.33
N ASN A 307 32.58 -5.95 12.79
CA ASN A 307 33.52 -6.28 11.71
C ASN A 307 32.89 -6.65 10.35
N PHE A 308 31.58 -6.46 10.17
CA PHE A 308 30.90 -6.65 8.88
C PHE A 308 30.35 -5.34 8.34
N TYR A 309 30.35 -5.21 7.01
CA TYR A 309 29.67 -4.11 6.33
C TYR A 309 28.17 -4.35 6.31
N HIS A 310 27.43 -3.36 6.78
CA HIS A 310 25.98 -3.31 6.68
C HIS A 310 25.60 -2.14 5.78
N THR A 311 25.09 -2.47 4.59
CA THR A 311 24.68 -1.50 3.59
C THR A 311 23.18 -1.20 3.72
N TYR A 312 22.81 0.06 3.82
CA TYR A 312 21.44 0.55 4.00
C TYR A 312 21.06 1.46 2.83
N ASN A 313 19.81 1.37 2.41
CA ASN A 313 19.17 2.43 1.64
C ASN A 313 18.71 3.50 2.63
N ALA A 314 19.27 4.71 2.54
CA ALA A 314 19.17 5.70 3.60
C ALA A 314 18.70 7.08 3.10
N ILE A 315 18.14 7.86 4.03
CA ILE A 315 17.85 9.28 3.87
C ILE A 315 18.76 10.05 4.82
N ILE A 316 19.42 11.08 4.31
CA ILE A 316 20.22 12.01 5.10
C ILE A 316 19.70 13.44 4.94
N VAL A 317 20.02 14.28 5.93
CA VAL A 317 19.73 15.72 5.93
C VAL A 317 21.03 16.50 5.97
N ILE A 318 21.21 17.45 5.06
CA ILE A 318 22.30 18.43 5.04
C ILE A 318 21.73 19.84 4.95
N GLY A 319 22.55 20.88 5.19
CA GLY A 319 22.04 22.25 5.11
C GLY A 319 21.24 22.70 6.33
N ASN A 320 21.16 21.87 7.37
CA ASN A 320 20.39 22.15 8.59
C ASN A 320 21.18 23.05 9.58
N VAL A 321 20.58 23.50 10.67
CA VAL A 321 21.23 24.37 11.68
C VAL A 321 22.57 23.80 12.17
N LYS A 322 22.61 22.48 12.41
CA LYS A 322 23.84 21.76 12.73
C LYS A 322 24.51 21.26 11.44
N PRO A 323 25.84 21.44 11.29
CA PRO A 323 26.56 20.91 10.14
C PRO A 323 26.35 19.40 9.97
N TYR A 324 26.27 18.97 8.72
CA TYR A 324 26.23 17.54 8.38
C TYR A 324 27.40 16.78 9.01
N HIS A 325 27.08 15.60 9.57
CA HIS A 325 28.03 14.68 10.15
C HIS A 325 27.63 13.25 9.82
N TYR A 326 28.61 12.43 9.39
CA TYR A 326 28.38 11.04 8.97
C TYR A 326 27.77 10.15 10.08
N LEU A 327 27.99 10.45 11.35
CA LEU A 327 27.37 9.72 12.48
C LEU A 327 26.14 10.42 13.05
N SER A 328 25.60 11.44 12.37
CA SER A 328 24.37 12.11 12.77
C SER A 328 23.23 11.10 12.89
N LYS A 329 22.40 11.26 13.94
CA LYS A 329 21.18 10.48 14.13
C LYS A 329 20.00 11.01 13.32
N ASN A 330 20.13 12.20 12.71
CA ASN A 330 19.11 12.80 11.86
C ASN A 330 19.17 12.18 10.45
N ARG A 331 18.75 10.92 10.38
CA ARG A 331 18.75 10.07 9.19
C ARG A 331 17.67 9.01 9.33
N TYR A 332 17.34 8.37 8.21
CA TYR A 332 16.46 7.22 8.19
C TYR A 332 17.09 6.10 7.37
N GLN A 333 16.95 4.86 7.80
CA GLN A 333 17.41 3.67 7.09
C GLN A 333 16.21 2.80 6.74
N LYS A 334 16.09 2.40 5.46
CA LYS A 334 14.98 1.57 4.98
C LYS A 334 14.88 0.30 5.82
N SER A 335 13.70 0.08 6.35
CA SER A 335 13.44 -0.91 7.39
C SER A 335 12.66 -2.09 6.85
N HIS A 336 11.85 -1.91 5.80
CA HIS A 336 11.19 -2.98 5.07
C HIS A 336 11.72 -3.01 3.63
N LEU A 337 12.44 -4.08 3.31
CA LEU A 337 13.12 -4.23 2.03
C LEU A 337 12.23 -4.93 1.01
N VAL A 338 12.45 -4.64 -0.28
CA VAL A 338 11.76 -5.32 -1.38
C VAL A 338 12.35 -6.72 -1.58
N PRO A 339 11.55 -7.79 -1.47
CA PRO A 339 12.02 -9.15 -1.74
C PRO A 339 12.55 -9.29 -3.17
N PHE A 340 13.65 -10.01 -3.34
CA PHE A 340 14.38 -10.26 -4.59
C PHE A 340 14.98 -9.01 -5.27
N GLY A 341 14.60 -7.79 -4.88
CA GLY A 341 15.21 -6.55 -5.36
C GLY A 341 16.31 -6.03 -4.44
N GLU A 342 16.08 -6.05 -3.12
CA GLU A 342 17.01 -5.51 -2.12
C GLU A 342 17.63 -6.60 -1.23
N TYR A 343 16.99 -7.76 -1.15
CA TYR A 343 17.51 -8.93 -0.45
C TYR A 343 16.87 -10.21 -1.00
N ILE A 344 17.46 -11.37 -0.71
CA ILE A 344 16.93 -12.67 -1.12
C ILE A 344 16.28 -13.35 0.10
N PRO A 345 14.95 -13.63 0.08
CA PRO A 345 14.29 -14.39 1.14
C PRO A 345 14.81 -15.83 1.22
N CYS A 346 15.04 -16.36 2.43
CA CYS A 346 15.62 -17.69 2.66
C CYS A 346 16.78 -18.05 1.69
N ILE A 347 17.88 -17.28 1.72
CA ILE A 347 19.09 -17.54 0.91
C ILE A 347 19.51 -19.02 0.97
N SER A 348 19.47 -19.64 2.14
CA SER A 348 19.82 -21.06 2.32
C SER A 348 18.91 -22.01 1.53
N CYS A 349 17.60 -21.72 1.45
CA CYS A 349 16.64 -22.52 0.70
C CYS A 349 16.82 -22.34 -0.83
N LEU A 350 17.16 -21.13 -1.26
CA LEU A 350 17.19 -20.73 -2.67
C LEU A 350 18.58 -20.82 -3.29
N ARG A 351 19.60 -21.28 -2.56
CA ARG A 351 21.00 -21.28 -3.00
C ARG A 351 21.21 -21.90 -4.38
N TYR A 352 20.58 -23.03 -4.66
CA TYR A 352 20.67 -23.69 -5.98
C TYR A 352 20.05 -22.86 -7.10
N LEU A 353 18.93 -22.18 -6.84
CA LEU A 353 18.28 -21.28 -7.80
C LEU A 353 19.12 -20.01 -8.02
N ILE A 354 19.74 -19.48 -6.95
CA ILE A 354 20.65 -18.34 -7.01
C ILE A 354 21.85 -18.64 -7.91
N SER A 355 22.49 -19.80 -7.71
CA SER A 355 23.61 -20.23 -8.55
C SER A 355 23.19 -20.53 -9.98
N PHE A 356 21.99 -21.06 -10.21
CA PHE A 356 21.49 -21.36 -11.55
C PHE A 356 21.17 -20.10 -12.36
N PHE A 357 20.52 -19.11 -11.73
CA PHE A 357 20.11 -17.87 -12.38
C PHE A 357 21.10 -16.70 -12.23
N HIS A 358 22.23 -16.91 -11.54
CA HIS A 358 23.26 -15.88 -11.27
C HIS A 358 22.70 -14.59 -10.64
N PHE A 359 21.81 -14.72 -9.65
CA PHE A 359 21.26 -13.54 -8.96
C PHE A 359 22.37 -12.76 -8.22
N PRO A 360 22.39 -11.41 -8.28
CA PRO A 360 23.39 -10.60 -7.58
C PRO A 360 23.35 -10.81 -6.06
N GLU A 361 24.51 -10.97 -5.41
CA GLU A 361 24.61 -11.25 -3.96
C GLU A 361 24.55 -10.01 -3.05
N SER A 362 24.38 -8.79 -3.59
CA SER A 362 24.33 -7.59 -2.76
C SER A 362 23.00 -7.51 -2.00
N THR A 363 23.04 -7.76 -0.69
CA THR A 363 21.87 -7.68 0.19
C THR A 363 21.94 -6.44 1.06
N PHE A 364 20.91 -5.61 0.99
CA PHE A 364 20.74 -4.51 1.94
C PHE A 364 20.45 -5.07 3.34
N SER A 365 20.91 -4.35 4.35
CA SER A 365 20.56 -4.54 5.75
C SER A 365 19.30 -3.76 6.10
N CYS A 366 18.43 -4.34 6.92
CA CYS A 366 17.23 -3.65 7.41
C CYS A 366 17.57 -2.62 8.49
N GLY A 367 17.07 -1.40 8.33
CA GLY A 367 16.98 -0.40 9.39
C GLY A 367 16.03 -0.85 10.53
N LYS A 368 16.05 -0.11 11.63
CA LYS A 368 15.17 -0.38 12.79
C LYS A 368 13.70 -0.15 12.43
N TYR A 369 12.80 -0.92 13.05
CA TYR A 369 11.33 -0.75 12.88
C TYR A 369 10.87 0.65 13.31
N LEU A 370 11.31 1.11 14.50
CA LEU A 370 11.07 2.46 14.99
C LEU A 370 12.32 3.31 14.80
N GLN A 371 12.14 4.44 14.13
CA GLN A 371 13.16 5.45 13.92
C GLN A 371 12.60 6.83 14.26
N PRO A 372 13.44 7.78 14.72
CA PRO A 372 12.99 9.15 14.93
C PRO A 372 12.60 9.81 13.60
N GLN A 373 11.81 10.87 13.70
CA GLN A 373 11.55 11.75 12.56
C GLN A 373 12.84 12.42 12.09
N LEU A 374 12.86 12.87 10.84
CA LEU A 374 13.87 13.79 10.34
C LEU A 374 13.56 15.19 10.85
N ASP A 375 14.56 15.85 11.42
CA ASP A 375 14.51 17.27 11.82
C ASP A 375 15.12 18.12 10.70
N VAL A 376 14.34 19.04 10.14
CA VAL A 376 14.78 19.90 9.03
C VAL A 376 14.34 21.33 9.32
N LEU A 377 15.27 22.16 9.79
CA LEU A 377 15.01 23.56 10.14
C LEU A 377 13.83 23.72 11.11
N GLY A 378 13.68 22.79 12.07
CA GLY A 378 12.58 22.79 13.05
C GLY A 378 11.27 22.20 12.54
N TYR A 379 11.23 21.65 11.32
CA TYR A 379 10.14 20.81 10.85
C TYR A 379 10.44 19.33 11.06
N TYR A 380 9.45 18.57 11.52
CA TYR A 380 9.59 17.13 11.72
C TYR A 380 8.91 16.32 10.62
N LEU A 381 9.67 15.47 9.94
CA LEU A 381 9.17 14.64 8.85
C LEU A 381 9.21 13.16 9.23
N THR A 382 8.10 12.44 9.03
CA THR A 382 8.07 10.97 9.15
C THR A 382 8.31 10.35 7.78
N PRO A 383 9.48 9.74 7.53
CA PRO A 383 9.80 9.16 6.24
C PRO A 383 9.25 7.74 6.05
N ALA A 384 9.00 7.40 4.78
CA ALA A 384 8.82 6.04 4.29
C ALA A 384 9.51 5.92 2.92
N LEU A 385 10.41 4.96 2.75
CA LEU A 385 11.13 4.76 1.48
C LEU A 385 10.37 3.80 0.56
N CYS A 386 9.95 4.31 -0.59
CA CYS A 386 9.40 3.52 -1.69
C CYS A 386 8.28 2.59 -1.19
N TYR A 387 8.46 1.27 -1.37
CA TYR A 387 7.56 0.20 -0.95
C TYR A 387 7.03 0.30 0.49
N GLU A 388 7.76 0.95 1.41
CA GLU A 388 7.34 1.11 2.81
C GLU A 388 6.00 1.86 2.98
N VAL A 389 5.62 2.71 2.03
CA VAL A 389 4.35 3.45 2.09
C VAL A 389 3.13 2.52 2.05
N ALA A 390 3.26 1.30 1.52
CA ALA A 390 2.21 0.28 1.54
C ALA A 390 2.01 -0.35 2.94
N PHE A 391 2.99 -0.22 3.84
CA PHE A 391 2.95 -0.79 5.19
C PHE A 391 2.39 0.20 6.21
N LYS A 392 1.07 0.39 6.13
CA LYS A 392 0.29 1.33 6.94
C LYS A 392 0.62 1.38 8.43
N GLN A 393 0.66 0.22 9.08
CA GLN A 393 0.93 0.15 10.53
C GLN A 393 2.34 0.64 10.86
N ARG A 394 3.33 0.33 10.02
CA ARG A 394 4.71 0.79 10.22
C ARG A 394 4.82 2.30 10.07
N MET A 395 4.15 2.88 9.08
CA MET A 395 4.13 4.32 8.91
C MET A 395 3.45 5.02 10.09
N ARG A 396 2.31 4.48 10.57
CA ARG A 396 1.63 4.97 11.77
C ARG A 396 2.49 4.83 13.03
N ASP A 397 3.25 3.74 13.19
CA ASP A 397 4.08 3.52 14.37
C ASP A 397 5.34 4.40 14.39
N ASN A 398 5.80 4.89 13.23
CA ASN A 398 6.87 5.89 13.13
C ASN A 398 6.35 7.33 13.16
N PHE A 399 5.05 7.55 12.96
CA PHE A 399 4.41 8.83 13.09
C PHE A 399 4.40 9.31 14.55
N ARG A 400 4.61 10.61 14.77
CA ARG A 400 4.53 11.25 16.10
C ARG A 400 3.60 12.45 16.02
N GLN A 401 3.08 12.89 17.16
CA GLN A 401 2.16 14.01 17.20
C GLN A 401 2.79 15.29 16.64
N GLU A 402 4.09 15.46 16.86
CA GLU A 402 4.91 16.58 16.40
C GLU A 402 5.26 16.50 14.91
N THR A 403 4.90 15.42 14.19
CA THR A 403 5.14 15.32 12.74
C THR A 403 4.44 16.46 12.03
N ASP A 404 5.18 17.24 11.27
CA ASP A 404 4.65 18.31 10.43
C ASP A 404 4.23 17.78 9.05
N PHE A 405 5.08 16.92 8.47
CA PHE A 405 4.88 16.33 7.15
C PHE A 405 5.18 14.83 7.13
N LEU A 406 4.46 14.09 6.29
CA LEU A 406 4.89 12.77 5.86
C LEU A 406 5.84 12.93 4.66
N LEU A 407 6.83 12.07 4.56
CA LEU A 407 7.79 12.07 3.46
C LEU A 407 7.83 10.70 2.81
N THR A 408 7.59 10.64 1.50
CA THR A 408 7.84 9.45 0.70
C THR A 408 8.88 9.77 -0.37
N MET A 409 9.92 8.96 -0.41
CA MET A 409 11.00 9.06 -1.39
C MET A 409 11.09 7.74 -2.13
N SER A 410 11.00 7.76 -3.46
CA SER A 410 10.94 6.54 -4.26
C SER A 410 11.70 6.64 -5.58
N ASN A 411 12.08 5.50 -6.12
CA ASN A 411 12.51 5.32 -7.50
C ASN A 411 11.52 4.42 -8.25
N ASP A 412 10.40 4.99 -8.69
CA ASP A 412 9.35 4.28 -9.44
C ASP A 412 9.78 3.87 -10.86
N ALA A 413 11.01 4.16 -11.27
CA ALA A 413 11.53 3.79 -12.57
C ALA A 413 11.43 2.28 -12.83
N TRP A 414 11.45 1.48 -11.77
CA TRP A 414 11.28 0.04 -11.80
C TRP A 414 9.90 -0.40 -12.30
N PHE A 415 8.86 0.42 -12.12
CA PHE A 415 7.49 0.08 -12.53
C PHE A 415 7.21 0.40 -14.00
N GLY A 416 8.10 1.17 -14.66
CA GLY A 416 7.95 1.59 -16.05
C GLY A 416 6.74 2.50 -16.29
N ASP A 417 6.47 2.80 -17.56
CA ASP A 417 5.26 3.52 -17.97
C ASP A 417 4.04 2.56 -17.92
N SER A 418 3.49 2.41 -16.71
CA SER A 418 2.45 1.44 -16.40
C SER A 418 1.52 1.95 -15.28
N ILE A 419 0.61 1.09 -14.83
CA ILE A 419 -0.31 1.41 -13.71
C ILE A 419 0.37 1.33 -12.33
N GLY A 420 1.59 0.78 -12.23
CA GLY A 420 2.29 0.58 -10.96
C GLY A 420 2.52 1.86 -10.15
N PRO A 421 3.13 2.93 -10.73
CA PRO A 421 3.35 4.20 -10.03
C PRO A 421 2.04 4.85 -9.55
N TRP A 422 0.96 4.70 -10.32
CA TRP A 422 -0.35 5.24 -9.97
C TRP A 422 -0.97 4.51 -8.76
N GLN A 423 -0.89 3.18 -8.73
CA GLN A 423 -1.32 2.39 -7.57
C GLN A 423 -0.46 2.73 -6.33
N HIS A 424 0.84 2.93 -6.52
CA HIS A 424 1.75 3.33 -5.46
C HIS A 424 1.39 4.71 -4.88
N LEU A 425 1.12 5.70 -5.73
CA LEU A 425 0.64 7.03 -5.34
C LEU A 425 -0.69 6.96 -4.58
N GLN A 426 -1.63 6.12 -5.05
CA GLN A 426 -2.93 5.95 -4.39
C GLN A 426 -2.77 5.47 -2.94
N MET A 427 -1.80 4.59 -2.67
CA MET A 427 -1.48 4.15 -1.31
C MET A 427 -0.86 5.28 -0.48
N ALA A 428 0.02 6.10 -1.08
CA ALA A 428 0.61 7.28 -0.42
C ALA A 428 -0.45 8.31 -0.03
N GLN A 429 -1.42 8.59 -0.92
CA GLN A 429 -2.55 9.48 -0.60
C GLN A 429 -3.32 9.01 0.63
N MET A 430 -3.53 7.70 0.76
CA MET A 430 -4.22 7.12 1.90
C MET A 430 -3.47 7.35 3.22
N ARG A 431 -2.13 7.35 3.22
CA ARG A 431 -1.32 7.65 4.41
C ARG A 431 -1.57 9.08 4.91
N ALA A 432 -1.62 10.03 3.98
CA ALA A 432 -1.88 11.44 4.28
C ALA A 432 -3.26 11.63 4.92
N LEU A 433 -4.29 11.01 4.34
CA LEU A 433 -5.66 11.02 4.85
C LEU A 433 -5.77 10.35 6.23
N GLU A 434 -5.19 9.16 6.40
CA GLU A 434 -5.27 8.40 7.65
C GLU A 434 -4.61 9.11 8.83
N LEU A 435 -3.47 9.76 8.62
CA LEU A 435 -2.70 10.42 9.67
C LEU A 435 -3.02 11.92 9.79
N GLY A 436 -3.81 12.47 8.86
CA GLY A 436 -4.15 13.89 8.83
C GLY A 436 -2.91 14.76 8.74
N ARG A 437 -2.00 14.44 7.80
CA ARG A 437 -0.76 15.19 7.54
C ARG A 437 -0.52 15.36 6.04
N PRO A 438 -0.03 16.52 5.58
CA PRO A 438 0.43 16.65 4.21
C PRO A 438 1.59 15.67 3.94
N LEU A 439 1.63 15.12 2.74
CA LEU A 439 2.67 14.19 2.30
C LEU A 439 3.44 14.77 1.12
N LEU A 440 4.76 14.77 1.25
CA LEU A 440 5.72 15.17 0.22
C LEU A 440 6.20 13.89 -0.48
N ASN A 441 5.78 13.66 -1.72
CA ASN A 441 6.15 12.47 -2.50
C ASN A 441 7.18 12.84 -3.58
N SER A 442 8.45 12.58 -3.31
CA SER A 442 9.55 12.86 -4.24
C SER A 442 10.00 11.59 -4.94
N THR A 443 9.94 11.57 -6.28
CA THR A 443 10.31 10.40 -7.07
C THR A 443 11.39 10.72 -8.11
N ASN A 444 12.15 9.71 -8.55
CA ASN A 444 13.16 9.91 -9.61
C ASN A 444 12.54 10.23 -10.97
N ASN A 445 11.53 9.46 -11.40
CA ASN A 445 10.83 9.63 -12.68
C ASN A 445 9.35 9.24 -12.60
N GLY A 446 8.85 8.90 -11.41
CA GLY A 446 7.46 8.57 -11.15
C GLY A 446 6.62 9.81 -10.96
N ILE A 447 5.59 9.70 -10.11
CA ILE A 447 4.62 10.78 -9.92
C ILE A 447 5.01 11.64 -8.72
N THR A 448 5.90 12.60 -8.94
CA THR A 448 6.29 13.58 -7.91
C THR A 448 5.14 14.53 -7.60
N THR A 449 4.68 14.53 -6.34
CA THR A 449 3.44 15.17 -5.91
C THR A 449 3.51 15.71 -4.49
N ILE A 450 2.65 16.68 -4.22
CA ILE A 450 2.32 17.13 -2.86
C ILE A 450 0.87 16.82 -2.59
N ILE A 451 0.63 16.12 -1.49
CA ILE A 451 -0.69 15.64 -1.08
C ILE A 451 -1.07 16.38 0.21
N ASN A 452 -2.28 16.93 0.29
CA ASN A 452 -2.77 17.57 1.51
C ASN A 452 -3.18 16.54 2.58
N ALA A 453 -3.50 17.01 3.79
CA ALA A 453 -3.93 16.16 4.89
C ALA A 453 -5.28 15.44 4.67
N ASN A 454 -6.03 15.79 3.62
CA ASN A 454 -7.25 15.08 3.19
C ASN A 454 -6.97 13.98 2.14
N GLY A 455 -5.71 13.74 1.79
CA GLY A 455 -5.33 12.77 0.76
C GLY A 455 -5.50 13.28 -0.68
N GLU A 456 -5.73 14.57 -0.89
CA GLU A 456 -5.92 15.16 -2.21
C GLU A 456 -4.59 15.67 -2.78
N ILE A 457 -4.37 15.45 -4.07
CA ILE A 457 -3.18 15.94 -4.78
C ILE A 457 -3.35 17.44 -5.03
N THR A 458 -2.46 18.24 -4.46
CA THR A 458 -2.45 19.71 -4.60
C THR A 458 -1.52 20.18 -5.72
N ASN A 459 -0.40 19.49 -5.90
CA ASN A 459 0.58 19.78 -6.94
C ASN A 459 1.14 18.46 -7.50
N ILE A 460 1.37 18.44 -8.80
CA ILE A 460 1.86 17.27 -9.55
C ILE A 460 2.76 17.75 -10.69
N ILE A 461 3.84 17.01 -10.97
CA ILE A 461 4.60 17.14 -12.22
C ILE A 461 4.52 15.84 -13.03
N PRO A 462 4.65 15.90 -14.37
CA PRO A 462 4.56 14.72 -15.22
C PRO A 462 5.65 13.69 -14.93
N GLN A 463 5.33 12.42 -15.16
CA GLN A 463 6.30 11.32 -15.12
C GLN A 463 7.32 11.45 -16.26
N PHE A 464 8.46 10.79 -16.12
CA PHE A 464 9.49 10.67 -17.17
C PHE A 464 10.06 12.00 -17.68
N GLN A 465 9.98 13.06 -16.87
CA GLN A 465 10.54 14.39 -17.18
C GLN A 465 11.49 14.85 -16.09
N SER A 466 12.61 15.47 -16.48
CA SER A 466 13.54 16.09 -15.53
C SER A 466 13.00 17.47 -15.13
N ASN A 467 12.57 17.64 -13.88
CA ASN A 467 11.90 18.86 -13.43
C ASN A 467 11.99 19.02 -11.90
N ALA A 468 11.50 20.14 -11.37
CA ALA A 468 11.37 20.38 -9.93
C ALA A 468 10.00 20.97 -9.60
N LEU A 469 9.31 20.40 -8.61
CA LEU A 469 8.03 20.87 -8.13
C LEU A 469 8.22 21.76 -6.90
N ARG A 470 8.00 23.07 -7.05
CA ARG A 470 7.99 24.03 -5.94
C ARG A 470 6.56 24.34 -5.52
N ALA A 471 6.27 24.29 -4.22
CA ALA A 471 5.01 24.77 -3.66
C ALA A 471 5.16 25.25 -2.21
N LYS A 472 4.17 25.99 -1.73
CA LYS A 472 3.99 26.30 -0.31
C LYS A 472 3.13 25.22 0.33
N VAL A 473 3.60 24.65 1.43
CA VAL A 473 2.89 23.60 2.14
C VAL A 473 2.69 24.02 3.58
N THR A 474 1.45 23.93 4.04
CA THR A 474 1.06 24.25 5.41
C THR A 474 1.03 22.97 6.23
N PRO A 475 1.82 22.86 7.32
CA PRO A 475 1.74 21.71 8.20
C PRO A 475 0.41 21.70 8.96
N THR A 476 0.09 20.55 9.52
CA THR A 476 -1.14 20.35 10.29
C THR A 476 -0.84 19.73 11.63
N THR A 477 -1.63 20.07 12.64
CA THR A 477 -1.57 19.49 13.98
C THR A 477 -2.87 18.73 14.29
N GLY A 478 -2.90 18.03 15.42
CA GLY A 478 -4.00 17.14 15.79
C GLY A 478 -3.68 15.68 15.53
N LEU A 479 -4.52 14.79 16.04
CA LEU A 479 -4.36 13.34 15.95
C LEU A 479 -5.68 12.73 15.50
N THR A 480 -5.66 12.06 14.36
CA THR A 480 -6.78 11.23 13.92
C THR A 480 -6.98 10.05 14.88
N PRO A 481 -8.19 9.49 15.01
CA PRO A 481 -8.40 8.27 15.79
C PRO A 481 -7.54 7.11 15.30
N TYR A 482 -7.33 6.98 13.99
CA TYR A 482 -6.41 5.99 13.43
C TYR A 482 -4.96 6.23 13.88
N ALA A 483 -4.48 7.47 13.91
CA ALA A 483 -3.15 7.76 14.43
C ALA A 483 -3.01 7.35 15.92
N ARG A 484 -4.09 7.41 16.71
CA ARG A 484 -4.10 7.00 18.12
C ARG A 484 -4.17 5.48 18.31
N PHE A 485 -5.11 4.82 17.65
CA PHE A 485 -5.44 3.41 17.91
C PHE A 485 -4.88 2.44 16.87
N GLY A 486 -4.46 2.93 15.70
CA GLY A 486 -4.03 2.12 14.57
C GLY A 486 -5.06 1.05 14.19
N ASN A 487 -4.55 -0.11 13.75
CA ASN A 487 -5.41 -1.23 13.34
C ASN A 487 -6.12 -1.93 14.52
N CYS A 488 -5.83 -1.59 15.79
CA CYS A 488 -6.55 -2.17 16.92
C CYS A 488 -8.07 -1.92 16.82
N SER A 489 -8.47 -0.79 16.26
CA SER A 489 -9.87 -0.43 16.02
C SER A 489 -10.58 -1.43 15.10
N ILE A 490 -10.01 -1.72 13.92
CA ILE A 490 -10.59 -2.68 12.97
C ILE A 490 -10.51 -4.12 13.48
N TRP A 491 -9.47 -4.48 14.24
CA TRP A 491 -9.39 -5.79 14.87
C TRP A 491 -10.45 -5.98 15.97
N ALA A 492 -10.78 -4.94 16.73
CA ALA A 492 -11.89 -4.98 17.68
C ALA A 492 -13.25 -5.19 16.98
N VAL A 493 -13.49 -4.52 15.84
CA VAL A 493 -14.70 -4.74 15.03
C VAL A 493 -14.72 -6.16 14.45
N THR A 494 -13.58 -6.65 13.98
CA THR A 494 -13.43 -8.02 13.46
C THR A 494 -13.72 -9.06 14.54
N LEU A 495 -13.22 -8.85 15.76
CA LEU A 495 -13.50 -9.70 16.91
C LEU A 495 -15.00 -9.68 17.26
N LEU A 496 -15.61 -8.49 17.32
CA LEU A 496 -17.05 -8.35 17.58
C LEU A 496 -17.90 -9.12 16.58
N PHE A 497 -17.62 -8.98 15.27
CA PHE A 497 -18.34 -9.71 14.22
C PHE A 497 -18.11 -11.23 14.33
N SER A 498 -16.90 -11.64 14.71
CA SER A 498 -16.57 -13.05 14.97
C SER A 498 -17.39 -13.62 16.14
N MET A 499 -17.53 -12.85 17.23
CA MET A 499 -18.35 -13.24 18.39
C MET A 499 -19.83 -13.31 18.03
N ILE A 500 -20.36 -12.33 17.29
CA ILE A 500 -21.74 -12.33 16.80
C ILE A 500 -22.00 -13.58 15.96
N TRP A 501 -21.12 -13.89 15.02
CA TRP A 501 -21.22 -15.09 14.20
C TRP A 501 -21.25 -16.36 15.08
N LEU A 502 -20.31 -16.50 16.02
CA LEU A 502 -20.22 -17.66 16.90
C LEU A 502 -21.50 -17.84 17.74
N ILE A 503 -22.01 -16.78 18.35
CA ILE A 503 -23.25 -16.81 19.14
C ILE A 503 -24.45 -17.23 18.26
N CYS A 504 -24.56 -16.68 17.05
CA CYS A 504 -25.63 -17.04 16.12
C CYS A 504 -25.54 -18.51 15.70
N VAL A 505 -24.34 -19.01 15.41
CA VAL A 505 -24.10 -20.41 15.06
C VAL A 505 -24.48 -21.34 16.21
N LEU A 506 -24.01 -21.07 17.43
CA LEU A 506 -24.34 -21.86 18.62
C LEU A 506 -25.85 -21.90 18.89
N ARG A 507 -26.55 -20.77 18.73
CA ARG A 507 -28.02 -20.71 18.84
C ARG A 507 -28.74 -21.56 17.79
N LEU A 508 -28.23 -21.58 16.55
CA LEU A 508 -28.80 -22.42 15.49
C LEU A 508 -28.60 -23.91 15.79
N PHE A 509 -27.42 -24.30 16.27
CA PHE A 509 -27.16 -25.68 16.71
C PHE A 509 -28.03 -26.08 17.90
N TYR A 510 -28.15 -25.22 18.91
CA TYR A 510 -29.00 -25.48 20.07
C TYR A 510 -30.47 -25.63 19.70
N LYS A 511 -31.01 -24.78 18.82
CA LYS A 511 -32.38 -24.94 18.29
C LYS A 511 -32.56 -26.24 17.52
N ALA A 512 -31.57 -26.66 16.73
CA ALA A 512 -31.61 -27.93 16.00
C ALA A 512 -31.56 -29.13 16.95
N TYR A 513 -30.79 -29.04 18.03
CA TYR A 513 -30.73 -30.06 19.09
C TYR A 513 -32.06 -30.21 19.82
N LEU A 514 -32.64 -29.10 20.32
CA LEU A 514 -33.96 -29.11 20.98
C LEU A 514 -35.06 -29.67 20.07
N LYS A 515 -35.03 -29.34 18.76
CA LYS A 515 -36.00 -29.86 17.80
C LYS A 515 -35.87 -31.38 17.61
N LYS A 516 -34.67 -31.95 17.77
CA LYS A 516 -34.46 -33.41 17.75
C LYS A 516 -34.93 -34.07 19.05
N GLU A 517 -34.67 -33.49 20.22
CA GLU A 517 -35.16 -34.02 21.51
C GLU A 517 -36.70 -34.05 21.57
N VAL A 518 -37.37 -32.96 21.18
CA VAL A 518 -38.85 -32.91 21.15
C VAL A 518 -39.45 -33.92 20.17
N PHE A 519 -38.72 -34.27 19.10
CA PHE A 519 -39.16 -35.31 18.16
C PHE A 519 -38.96 -36.72 18.75
N HIS A 520 -37.93 -36.93 19.57
CA HIS A 520 -37.68 -38.20 20.23
C HIS A 520 -38.73 -38.47 21.33
N ASN A 521 -39.03 -37.47 22.16
CA ASN A 521 -40.02 -37.56 23.25
C ASN A 521 -41.50 -37.60 22.77
N ARG A 522 -41.76 -37.55 21.45
CA ARG A 522 -43.11 -37.75 20.88
C ARG A 522 -43.30 -39.12 20.22
N ILE A 523 -42.22 -39.90 20.12
CA ILE A 523 -42.22 -41.25 19.52
C ILE A 523 -42.21 -42.32 20.63
N GLU A 524 -41.81 -41.95 21.84
CA GLU A 524 -42.18 -42.65 23.09
C GLU A 524 -43.55 -42.18 23.58
#